data_AF-A0A165WKX8-F1
#
_entry.id   AF-A0A165WKX8-F1
#
_cell.length_a   1.000
_cell.length_b   1.000
_cell.length_c   1.000
_cell.angle_alpha   90.00
_cell.angle_beta   90.00
_cell.angle_gamma   90.00
#
_symmetry.space_group_name_H-M   'P 1'
#
loop_
_entity.id
_entity.type
_entity.pdbx_description
1 polymer ?
#
loop_
_entity_poly.entity_id
_entity_poly.type
_entity_poly.pdbx_seq_one_letter_code
_entity_poly.pdbx_strand_id
1 'polypeptide(L)'
;DELQDVDGDTSNGQVSHDDGAVKTERNVAIEEMRRRGVTIDDDIQKLAESLLPKAAGLAKKIHDSATVRDRFDGFLDALCGKINKDKRRLDRRVATRWNSDLAVLRAYLDLWDAILPLTSASDLKLDAFRMTTNQIKLTKQVVEILQLFEDLTLLFSKSDTPLVCEALPMLYALEQNLSKVADKDKLHSILRVACHAASNMCKKYLHLMEDKEAYLISIVMRPDCKLEWFREVLGYDEERLSELKSKVCARWDEMY
;
A
#
# COMPACT_ATOMS: atom_id res chain seq x y z
N ASP A 1 -19.95 -19.24 13.96
CA ASP A 1 -19.91 -18.03 13.14
C ASP A 1 -18.61 -17.96 12.37
N GLU A 2 -18.55 -18.81 11.35
CA GLU A 2 -17.52 -18.82 10.32
C GLU A 2 -17.94 -17.81 9.25
N LEU A 3 -17.13 -16.78 9.06
CA LEU A 3 -17.23 -15.88 7.91
C LEU A 3 -16.88 -16.70 6.68
N GLN A 4 -17.89 -17.01 5.87
CA GLN A 4 -17.73 -17.61 4.55
C GLN A 4 -16.83 -16.71 3.70
N ASP A 5 -15.76 -17.30 3.20
CA ASP A 5 -14.93 -16.76 2.12
C ASP A 5 -15.82 -16.47 0.91
N VAL A 6 -16.08 -15.18 0.67
CA VAL A 6 -16.58 -14.73 -0.63
C VAL A 6 -15.35 -14.61 -1.52
N ASP A 7 -15.04 -15.70 -2.23
CA ASP A 7 -14.11 -15.71 -3.35
C ASP A 7 -14.61 -14.72 -4.41
N GLY A 8 -14.05 -13.51 -4.39
CA GLY A 8 -14.20 -12.54 -5.46
C GLY A 8 -13.41 -13.03 -6.68
N ASP A 9 -14.13 -13.63 -7.63
CA ASP A 9 -13.61 -14.04 -8.94
C ASP A 9 -13.11 -12.82 -9.71
N THR A 10 -11.87 -12.43 -9.44
CA THR A 10 -11.19 -11.35 -10.16
C THR A 10 -10.85 -11.90 -11.54
N SER A 11 -11.66 -11.55 -12.54
CA SER A 11 -11.47 -11.98 -13.92
C SER A 11 -10.02 -11.73 -14.38
N ASN A 12 -9.43 -12.76 -15.02
CA ASN A 12 -8.06 -12.74 -15.53
C ASN A 12 -7.77 -11.53 -16.45
N GLY A 13 -8.81 -10.97 -17.09
CA GLY A 13 -8.71 -9.75 -17.90
C GLY A 13 -8.46 -8.48 -17.09
N GLN A 14 -9.05 -8.36 -15.90
CA GLN A 14 -8.88 -7.20 -15.01
C GLN A 14 -7.46 -7.18 -14.41
N VAL A 15 -6.96 -8.33 -13.97
CA VAL A 15 -5.58 -8.49 -13.47
C VAL A 15 -4.56 -8.09 -14.55
N SER A 16 -4.75 -8.54 -15.79
CA SER A 16 -3.85 -8.20 -16.89
C SER A 16 -3.87 -6.70 -17.26
N HIS A 17 -5.04 -6.05 -17.14
CA HIS A 17 -5.18 -4.62 -17.40
C HIS A 17 -4.48 -3.80 -16.32
N ASP A 18 -4.70 -4.14 -15.05
CA ASP A 18 -4.09 -3.46 -13.90
C ASP A 18 -2.56 -3.60 -13.90
N ASP A 19 -2.05 -4.79 -14.21
CA ASP A 19 -0.61 -5.01 -14.41
C ASP A 19 -0.03 -4.13 -15.53
N GLY A 20 -0.78 -3.94 -16.62
CA GLY A 20 -0.41 -3.06 -17.72
C GLY A 20 -0.34 -1.59 -17.29
N ALA A 21 -1.33 -1.13 -16.52
CA ALA A 21 -1.39 0.22 -15.99
C ALA A 21 -0.23 0.49 -15.02
N VAL A 22 0.06 -0.44 -14.11
CA VAL A 22 1.17 -0.34 -13.15
C VAL A 22 2.52 -0.29 -13.87
N LYS A 23 2.75 -1.16 -14.87
CA LYS A 23 4.00 -1.15 -15.65
C LYS A 23 4.18 0.16 -16.42
N THR A 24 3.10 0.67 -17.00
CA THR A 24 3.12 1.95 -17.73
C THR A 24 3.47 3.09 -16.80
N GLU A 25 2.78 3.20 -15.65
CA GLU A 25 3.02 4.26 -14.68
C GLU A 25 4.42 4.21 -14.09
N ARG A 26 4.92 3.00 -13.78
CA ARG A 26 6.29 2.80 -13.33
C ARG A 26 7.30 3.37 -14.33
N ASN A 27 7.14 3.07 -15.61
CA ASN A 27 8.07 3.53 -16.64
C ASN A 27 8.01 5.06 -16.83
N VAL A 28 6.81 5.65 -16.78
CA VAL A 28 6.61 7.11 -16.80
C VAL A 28 7.33 7.75 -15.62
N ALA A 29 7.11 7.24 -14.41
CA ALA A 29 7.72 7.78 -13.20
C ALA A 29 9.24 7.68 -13.21
N ILE A 30 9.83 6.58 -13.71
CA ILE A 30 11.28 6.45 -13.87
C ILE A 30 11.84 7.58 -14.74
N GLU A 31 11.19 7.86 -15.88
CA GLU A 31 11.65 8.89 -16.81
C GLU A 31 11.47 10.31 -16.23
N GLU A 32 10.34 10.60 -15.58
CA GLU A 32 10.09 11.88 -14.93
C GLU A 32 11.08 12.15 -13.80
N MET A 33 11.35 11.14 -12.96
CA MET A 33 12.28 11.27 -11.84
C MET A 33 13.73 11.32 -12.31
N ARG A 34 14.07 10.67 -13.42
CA ARG A 34 15.38 10.81 -14.07
C ARG A 34 15.65 12.26 -14.47
N ARG A 35 14.65 12.97 -15.02
CA ARG A 35 14.77 14.41 -15.35
C ARG A 35 14.98 15.29 -14.11
N ARG A 36 14.54 14.82 -12.94
CA ARG A 36 14.77 15.45 -11.62
C ARG A 36 16.08 15.02 -10.97
N GLY A 37 16.94 14.27 -11.68
CA GLY A 37 18.23 13.81 -11.17
C GLY A 37 18.19 12.54 -10.31
N VAL A 38 17.04 11.86 -10.22
CA VAL A 38 16.90 10.60 -9.48
C VAL A 38 17.01 9.43 -10.43
N THR A 39 18.09 8.67 -10.33
CA THR A 39 18.33 7.48 -11.16
C THR A 39 18.24 6.20 -10.35
N ILE A 40 17.82 5.13 -11.03
CA ILE A 40 17.79 3.77 -10.53
C ILE A 40 18.57 2.94 -11.55
N ASP A 41 19.56 2.20 -11.07
CA ASP A 41 20.26 1.20 -11.86
C ASP A 41 19.63 -0.19 -11.68
N ASP A 42 20.07 -1.13 -12.50
CA ASP A 42 19.57 -2.51 -12.50
C ASP A 42 19.82 -3.22 -11.16
N ASP A 43 20.87 -2.84 -10.42
CA ASP A 43 21.22 -3.48 -9.14
C ASP A 43 20.26 -3.04 -8.04
N ILE A 44 19.92 -1.75 -7.99
CA ILE A 44 18.88 -1.20 -7.11
C ILE A 44 17.52 -1.84 -7.44
N GLN A 45 17.20 -1.98 -8.72
CA GLN A 45 15.94 -2.61 -9.13
C GLN A 45 15.87 -4.07 -8.66
N LYS A 46 16.90 -4.88 -8.94
CA LYS A 46 16.98 -6.28 -8.47
C LYS A 46 16.93 -6.38 -6.95
N LEU A 47 17.58 -5.45 -6.24
CA LEU A 47 17.54 -5.38 -4.78
C LEU A 47 16.09 -5.23 -4.29
N ALA A 48 15.33 -4.29 -4.86
CA ALA A 48 13.94 -4.02 -4.47
C ALA A 48 13.00 -5.17 -4.86
N GLU A 49 13.11 -5.71 -6.07
CA GLU A 49 12.26 -6.79 -6.57
C GLU A 49 12.44 -8.10 -5.76
N SER A 50 13.60 -8.28 -5.14
CA SER A 50 13.89 -9.47 -4.33
C SER A 50 13.29 -9.45 -2.91
N LEU A 51 12.79 -8.32 -2.41
CA LEU A 51 12.36 -8.20 -1.01
C LEU A 51 11.13 -9.07 -0.69
N LEU A 52 10.03 -8.86 -1.43
CA LEU A 52 8.78 -9.59 -1.20
C LEU A 52 8.93 -11.10 -1.43
N PRO A 53 9.58 -11.58 -2.51
CA PRO A 53 9.81 -13.02 -2.71
C PRO A 53 10.57 -13.69 -1.55
N LYS A 54 11.56 -13.01 -0.96
CA LYS A 54 12.29 -13.53 0.20
C LYS A 54 11.39 -13.65 1.43
N ALA A 55 10.65 -12.60 1.75
CA ALA A 55 9.79 -12.59 2.93
C ALA A 55 8.59 -13.54 2.79
N ALA A 56 7.86 -13.46 1.67
CA ALA A 56 6.71 -14.31 1.40
C ALA A 56 7.11 -15.78 1.19
N GLY A 57 8.26 -16.02 0.54
CA GLY A 57 8.80 -17.37 0.35
C GLY A 57 9.18 -18.03 1.67
N LEU A 58 9.81 -17.30 2.59
CA LEU A 58 10.12 -17.81 3.93
C LEU A 58 8.84 -18.09 4.73
N ALA A 59 7.89 -17.15 4.71
CA ALA A 59 6.61 -17.32 5.37
C ALA A 59 5.95 -18.62 4.90
N LYS A 60 5.85 -18.83 3.58
CA LYS A 60 5.32 -20.07 2.99
C LYS A 60 6.06 -21.32 3.49
N LYS A 61 7.40 -21.31 3.53
CA LYS A 61 8.19 -22.47 4.00
C LYS A 61 7.94 -22.81 5.46
N ILE A 62 7.88 -21.81 6.34
CA ILE A 62 7.56 -21.99 7.77
C ILE A 62 6.15 -22.55 7.93
N HIS A 63 5.23 -22.08 7.10
CA HIS A 63 3.83 -22.50 7.16
C HIS A 63 3.58 -23.91 6.65
N ASP A 64 4.25 -24.31 5.57
CA ASP A 64 3.99 -25.57 4.87
C ASP A 64 4.82 -26.75 5.42
N SER A 65 5.89 -26.50 6.17
CA SER A 65 6.78 -27.54 6.71
C SER A 65 6.77 -27.56 8.23
N ALA A 66 6.26 -28.66 8.82
CA ALA A 66 6.29 -28.88 10.27
C ALA A 66 7.72 -28.79 10.83
N THR A 67 8.70 -29.41 10.16
CA THR A 67 10.11 -29.38 10.60
C THR A 67 10.69 -27.96 10.64
N VAL A 68 10.41 -27.14 9.63
CA VAL A 68 10.88 -25.75 9.60
C VAL A 68 10.16 -24.92 10.66
N ARG A 69 8.85 -25.14 10.83
CA ARG A 69 8.03 -24.48 11.85
C ARG A 69 8.53 -24.78 13.26
N ASP A 70 8.73 -26.04 13.61
CA ASP A 70 9.14 -26.44 14.95
C ASP A 70 10.54 -25.90 15.29
N ARG A 71 11.45 -25.85 14.30
CA ARG A 71 12.75 -25.17 14.43
C ARG A 71 12.60 -23.68 14.67
N PHE A 72 11.72 -23.01 13.92
CA PHE A 72 11.46 -21.59 14.06
C PHE A 72 10.85 -21.26 15.43
N ASP A 73 9.86 -22.03 15.87
CA ASP A 73 9.25 -21.90 17.20
C ASP A 73 10.29 -22.10 18.32
N GLY A 74 11.20 -23.06 18.17
CA GLY A 74 12.32 -23.23 19.10
C GLY A 74 13.24 -22.01 19.19
N PHE A 75 13.50 -21.32 18.07
CA PHE A 75 14.25 -20.06 18.09
C PHE A 75 13.45 -18.92 18.72
N LEU A 76 12.14 -18.84 18.49
CA LEU A 76 11.27 -17.85 19.12
C LEU A 76 11.22 -18.04 20.65
N ASP A 77 11.08 -19.29 21.12
CA ASP A 77 11.05 -19.59 22.54
C ASP A 77 12.40 -19.28 23.21
N ALA A 78 13.52 -19.46 22.52
CA ALA A 78 14.84 -19.06 23.01
C ALA A 78 15.02 -17.54 23.18
N LEU A 79 14.22 -16.72 22.49
CA LEU A 79 14.28 -15.25 22.54
C LEU A 79 13.44 -14.63 23.68
N CYS A 80 12.87 -15.46 24.56
CA CYS A 80 12.14 -15.11 25.80
C CYS A 80 12.13 -13.62 26.18
N GLY A 81 11.00 -12.94 26.00
CA GLY A 81 10.76 -11.56 26.47
C GLY A 81 11.25 -10.43 25.55
N LYS A 82 11.99 -10.73 24.47
CA LYS A 82 12.44 -9.72 23.48
C LYS A 82 11.50 -9.54 22.29
N ILE A 83 10.61 -10.50 22.07
CA ILE A 83 9.64 -10.49 20.96
C ILE A 83 8.24 -10.34 21.53
N ASN A 84 7.38 -9.63 20.80
CA ASN A 84 5.95 -9.56 21.11
C ASN A 84 5.38 -10.98 21.17
N LYS A 85 4.87 -11.39 22.33
CA LYS A 85 4.35 -12.75 22.59
C LYS A 85 3.21 -13.14 21.64
N ASP A 86 2.52 -12.16 21.07
CA ASP A 86 1.37 -12.36 20.20
C ASP A 86 1.79 -12.60 18.74
N LYS A 87 3.00 -12.19 18.33
CA LYS A 87 3.49 -12.35 16.95
C LYS A 87 4.44 -13.52 16.84
N ARG A 88 3.90 -14.73 16.89
CA ARG A 88 4.67 -15.99 16.76
C ARG A 88 4.77 -16.54 15.34
N ARG A 89 4.21 -15.83 14.34
CA ARG A 89 4.15 -16.32 12.96
C ARG A 89 4.46 -15.22 11.97
N LEU A 90 5.07 -15.61 10.85
CA LEU A 90 5.11 -14.74 9.68
C LEU A 90 3.71 -14.71 9.06
N ASP A 91 3.23 -13.51 8.77
CA ASP A 91 2.04 -13.31 7.96
C ASP A 91 2.24 -13.92 6.56
N ARG A 92 1.17 -14.47 5.98
CA ARG A 92 1.19 -14.96 4.60
C ARG A 92 0.81 -13.83 3.66
N ARG A 93 1.46 -13.82 2.50
CA ARG A 93 1.03 -13.00 1.37
C ARG A 93 -0.27 -13.57 0.81
N VAL A 94 -1.27 -12.73 0.63
CA VAL A 94 -2.57 -13.08 0.07
C VAL A 94 -2.86 -12.11 -1.05
N ALA A 95 -2.89 -12.60 -2.29
CA ALA A 95 -2.97 -11.77 -3.49
C ALA A 95 -4.21 -10.84 -3.49
N THR A 96 -5.33 -11.32 -2.95
CA THR A 96 -6.60 -10.56 -2.85
C THR A 96 -6.64 -9.59 -1.68
N ARG A 97 -5.70 -9.67 -0.72
CA ARG A 97 -5.67 -8.81 0.46
C ARG A 97 -4.59 -7.74 0.33
N TRP A 98 -5.02 -6.50 0.07
CA TRP A 98 -4.16 -5.36 -0.25
C TRP A 98 -3.05 -5.08 0.79
N ASN A 99 -3.29 -5.38 2.07
CA ASN A 99 -2.32 -5.15 3.15
C ASN A 99 -1.39 -6.34 3.45
N SER A 100 -1.52 -7.45 2.72
CA SER A 100 -0.73 -8.65 3.04
C SER A 100 0.77 -8.45 2.79
N ASP A 101 1.15 -7.60 1.83
CA ASP A 101 2.55 -7.26 1.56
C ASP A 101 3.19 -6.51 2.73
N LEU A 102 2.47 -5.54 3.31
CA LEU A 102 2.91 -4.82 4.51
C LEU A 102 3.04 -5.77 5.71
N ALA A 103 2.03 -6.62 5.93
CA ALA A 103 2.01 -7.56 7.04
C ALA A 103 3.21 -8.53 6.99
N VAL A 104 3.46 -9.12 5.80
CA VAL A 104 4.59 -10.03 5.55
C VAL A 104 5.93 -9.35 5.83
N LEU A 105 6.15 -8.15 5.30
CA LEU A 105 7.42 -7.44 5.50
C LEU A 105 7.63 -7.01 6.95
N ARG A 106 6.58 -6.53 7.63
CA ARG A 106 6.65 -6.22 9.08
C ARG A 106 6.98 -7.46 9.90
N ALA A 107 6.28 -8.57 9.67
CA ALA A 107 6.56 -9.81 10.39
C ALA A 107 7.98 -10.33 10.16
N TYR A 108 8.49 -10.19 8.94
CA TYR A 108 9.88 -10.54 8.64
C TYR A 108 10.89 -9.68 9.43
N LEU A 109 10.63 -8.39 9.56
CA LEU A 109 11.47 -7.49 10.36
C LEU A 109 11.36 -7.77 11.87
N ASP A 110 10.14 -7.94 12.38
CA ASP A 110 9.86 -8.16 13.80
C ASP A 110 10.48 -9.47 14.31
N LEU A 111 10.55 -10.48 13.45
CA LEU A 111 11.04 -11.82 13.77
C LEU A 111 12.44 -12.10 13.21
N TRP A 112 13.17 -11.05 12.82
CA TRP A 112 14.49 -11.16 12.20
C TRP A 112 15.47 -11.98 13.04
N ASP A 113 15.46 -11.79 14.37
CA ASP A 113 16.36 -12.48 15.30
C ASP A 113 16.14 -14.00 15.34
N ALA A 114 14.92 -14.48 15.05
CA ALA A 114 14.63 -15.91 14.90
C ALA A 114 14.85 -16.39 13.45
N ILE A 115 14.64 -15.53 12.46
CA ILE A 115 14.85 -15.82 11.03
C ILE A 115 16.34 -15.99 10.71
N LEU A 116 17.22 -15.20 11.34
CA LEU A 116 18.65 -15.25 11.07
C LEU A 116 19.27 -16.63 11.36
N PRO A 117 19.11 -17.24 12.56
CA PRO A 117 19.60 -18.59 12.81
C PRO A 117 18.86 -19.65 11.98
N LEU A 118 17.55 -19.51 11.76
CA LEU A 118 16.76 -20.43 10.93
C LEU A 118 17.31 -20.51 9.49
N THR A 119 17.54 -19.36 8.87
CA THR A 119 18.11 -19.29 7.51
C THR A 119 19.60 -19.59 7.46
N SER A 120 20.27 -19.73 8.63
CA SER A 120 21.68 -20.16 8.76
C SER A 120 21.85 -21.65 8.93
N ALA A 121 20.78 -22.36 9.23
CA ALA A 121 20.78 -23.81 9.33
C ALA A 121 20.91 -24.42 7.92
N SER A 122 22.08 -24.97 7.61
CA SER A 122 22.42 -25.51 6.28
C SER A 122 21.58 -26.75 5.91
N ASP A 123 21.12 -27.51 6.90
CA ASP A 123 20.21 -28.65 6.73
C ASP A 123 18.84 -28.25 6.18
N LEU A 124 18.39 -27.02 6.44
CA LEU A 124 17.08 -26.54 6.00
C LEU A 124 17.07 -25.93 4.59
N LYS A 125 18.25 -25.60 4.03
CA LYS A 125 18.40 -24.97 2.69
C LYS A 125 17.53 -23.71 2.51
N LEU A 126 17.52 -22.83 3.52
CA LEU A 126 16.72 -21.60 3.56
C LEU A 126 17.54 -20.31 3.37
N ASP A 127 18.81 -20.42 3.02
CA ASP A 127 19.76 -19.31 2.85
C ASP A 127 19.30 -18.29 1.80
N ALA A 128 18.66 -18.76 0.71
CA ALA A 128 18.13 -17.92 -0.35
C ALA A 128 17.08 -16.90 0.15
N PHE A 129 16.37 -17.20 1.25
CA PHE A 129 15.35 -16.32 1.82
C PHE A 129 15.92 -15.29 2.79
N ARG A 130 17.22 -15.36 3.12
CA ARG A 130 17.85 -14.39 4.02
C ARG A 130 18.05 -13.05 3.32
N MET A 131 17.54 -11.98 3.93
CA MET A 131 17.82 -10.62 3.48
C MET A 131 19.22 -10.17 3.90
N THR A 132 19.92 -9.47 3.01
CA THR A 132 21.17 -8.77 3.34
C THR A 132 20.88 -7.51 4.17
N THR A 133 21.92 -6.92 4.75
CA THR A 133 21.80 -5.66 5.50
C THR A 133 21.17 -4.54 4.66
N ASN A 134 21.49 -4.46 3.37
CA ASN A 134 20.91 -3.46 2.46
C ASN A 134 19.43 -3.75 2.19
N GLN A 135 19.06 -5.03 2.01
CA GLN A 135 17.65 -5.43 1.86
C GLN A 135 16.83 -5.12 3.11
N ILE A 136 17.38 -5.37 4.31
CA ILE A 136 16.71 -5.02 5.58
C ILE A 136 16.52 -3.50 5.70
N LYS A 137 17.54 -2.70 5.39
CA LYS A 137 17.43 -1.23 5.41
C LYS A 137 16.35 -0.73 4.44
N LEU A 138 16.34 -1.26 3.21
CA LEU A 138 15.32 -0.90 2.22
C LEU A 138 13.93 -1.36 2.66
N THR A 139 13.80 -2.56 3.22
CA THR A 139 12.52 -3.10 3.71
C THR A 139 11.91 -2.23 4.81
N LYS A 140 12.72 -1.68 5.72
CA LYS A 140 12.23 -0.73 6.74
C LYS A 140 11.58 0.50 6.11
N GLN A 141 12.23 1.08 5.10
CA GLN A 141 11.67 2.24 4.37
C GLN A 141 10.41 1.86 3.56
N VAL A 142 10.38 0.67 2.94
CA VAL A 142 9.17 0.16 2.27
C VAL A 142 8.01 0.04 3.26
N VAL A 143 8.27 -0.55 4.44
CA VAL A 143 7.26 -0.70 5.49
C VAL A 143 6.71 0.67 5.89
N GLU A 144 7.55 1.68 6.13
CA GLU A 144 7.13 3.05 6.47
C GLU A 144 6.21 3.66 5.41
N ILE A 145 6.51 3.48 4.11
CA ILE A 145 5.66 4.00 3.02
C ILE A 145 4.33 3.26 2.95
N LEU A 146 4.36 1.92 3.05
CA LEU A 146 3.15 1.11 2.98
C LEU A 146 2.18 1.39 4.14
N GLN A 147 2.64 1.91 5.28
CA GLN A 147 1.74 2.34 6.38
C GLN A 147 0.81 3.48 5.96
N LEU A 148 1.22 4.33 5.00
CA LEU A 148 0.36 5.40 4.47
C LEU A 148 -0.94 4.85 3.86
N PHE A 149 -0.91 3.61 3.38
CA PHE A 149 -2.05 2.93 2.79
C PHE A 149 -2.83 2.12 3.82
N GLU A 150 -2.21 1.70 4.92
CA GLU A 150 -2.81 0.74 5.85
C GLU A 150 -4.08 1.29 6.51
N ASP A 151 -4.03 2.50 7.07
CA ASP A 151 -5.20 3.07 7.75
C ASP A 151 -6.36 3.28 6.78
N LEU A 152 -6.05 3.72 5.55
CA LEU A 152 -7.03 3.92 4.49
C LEU A 152 -7.69 2.60 4.09
N THR A 153 -6.88 1.60 3.76
CA THR A 153 -7.37 0.29 3.35
C THR A 153 -8.17 -0.40 4.45
N LEU A 154 -7.76 -0.30 5.72
CA LEU A 154 -8.52 -0.80 6.86
C LEU A 154 -9.87 -0.08 7.00
N LEU A 155 -9.89 1.23 6.80
CA LEU A 155 -11.12 2.02 6.85
C LEU A 155 -12.09 1.62 5.73
N PHE A 156 -11.62 1.57 4.47
CA PHE A 156 -12.44 1.20 3.31
C PHE A 156 -12.81 -0.29 3.26
N SER A 157 -12.21 -1.13 4.11
CA SER A 157 -12.61 -2.53 4.27
C SER A 157 -13.83 -2.72 5.20
N LYS A 158 -14.29 -1.66 5.88
CA LYS A 158 -15.47 -1.73 6.76
C LYS A 158 -16.75 -1.71 5.93
N SER A 159 -17.63 -2.68 6.15
CA SER A 159 -18.89 -2.83 5.39
C SER A 159 -20.05 -1.99 5.93
N ASP A 160 -19.92 -1.43 7.13
CA ASP A 160 -20.99 -0.78 7.88
C ASP A 160 -20.89 0.76 7.91
N THR A 161 -19.87 1.33 7.25
CA THR A 161 -19.58 2.77 7.30
C THR A 161 -19.78 3.42 5.92
N PRO A 162 -20.66 4.42 5.76
CA PRO A 162 -20.82 5.14 4.49
C PRO A 162 -19.62 6.09 4.28
N LEU A 163 -18.67 5.67 3.43
CA LEU A 163 -17.40 6.37 3.22
C LEU A 163 -17.29 7.12 1.88
N VAL A 164 -18.41 7.27 1.14
CA VAL A 164 -18.39 7.94 -0.18
C VAL A 164 -17.86 9.38 -0.07
N CYS A 165 -18.26 10.13 0.97
CA CYS A 165 -17.76 11.49 1.21
C CYS A 165 -16.30 11.55 1.68
N GLU A 166 -15.73 10.42 2.14
CA GLU A 166 -14.33 10.32 2.56
C GLU A 166 -13.39 9.91 1.44
N ALA A 167 -13.90 9.21 0.41
CA ALA A 167 -13.09 8.62 -0.65
C ALA A 167 -12.20 9.65 -1.38
N LEU A 168 -12.79 10.74 -1.87
CA LEU A 168 -12.05 11.77 -2.60
C LEU A 168 -11.08 12.54 -1.67
N PRO A 169 -11.48 13.03 -0.47
CA PRO A 169 -10.55 13.66 0.45
C PRO A 169 -9.37 12.78 0.87
N MET A 170 -9.61 11.51 1.15
CA MET A 170 -8.57 10.59 1.58
C MET A 170 -7.61 10.23 0.44
N LEU A 171 -8.11 10.03 -0.77
CA LEU A 171 -7.25 9.82 -1.94
C LEU A 171 -6.39 11.06 -2.22
N TYR A 172 -6.94 12.26 -2.06
CA TYR A 172 -6.19 13.51 -2.21
C TYR A 172 -5.10 13.63 -1.15
N ALA A 173 -5.41 13.35 0.11
CA ALA A 173 -4.43 13.37 1.20
C ALA A 173 -3.32 12.33 0.97
N LEU A 174 -3.66 11.12 0.50
CA LEU A 174 -2.70 10.08 0.14
C LEU A 174 -1.77 10.54 -0.98
N GLU A 175 -2.32 11.12 -2.05
CA GLU A 175 -1.56 11.68 -3.16
C GLU A 175 -0.54 12.70 -2.67
N GLN A 176 -0.98 13.68 -1.87
CA GLN A 176 -0.13 14.73 -1.33
C GLN A 176 1.00 14.17 -0.45
N ASN A 177 0.69 13.16 0.37
CA ASN A 177 1.68 12.49 1.19
C ASN A 177 2.72 11.74 0.35
N LEU A 178 2.28 11.02 -0.69
CA LEU A 178 3.17 10.30 -1.61
C LEU A 178 4.06 11.26 -2.40
N SER A 179 3.51 12.36 -2.91
CA SER A 179 4.30 13.40 -3.60
C SER A 179 5.37 13.98 -2.70
N LYS A 180 5.00 14.34 -1.45
CA LYS A 180 5.98 14.83 -0.45
C LYS A 180 7.07 13.81 -0.15
N VAL A 181 6.74 12.51 -0.13
CA VAL A 181 7.72 11.44 0.11
C VAL A 181 8.65 11.27 -1.09
N ALA A 182 8.14 11.36 -2.33
CA ALA A 182 8.95 11.30 -3.54
C ALA A 182 10.03 12.39 -3.60
N ASP A 183 9.74 13.58 -3.05
CA ASP A 183 10.65 14.71 -3.03
C ASP A 183 11.67 14.66 -1.85
N LYS A 184 11.58 13.70 -0.93
CA LYS A 184 12.54 13.56 0.19
C LYS A 184 13.86 12.93 -0.27
N ASP A 185 14.95 13.69 -0.19
CA ASP A 185 16.29 13.21 -0.58
C ASP A 185 16.89 12.12 0.33
N LYS A 186 16.36 11.93 1.55
CA LYS A 186 16.84 10.89 2.48
C LYS A 186 16.33 9.49 2.15
N LEU A 187 15.34 9.37 1.25
CA LEU A 187 14.73 8.12 0.88
C LEU A 187 15.51 7.45 -0.26
N HIS A 188 15.55 6.12 -0.28
CA HIS A 188 16.18 5.39 -1.39
C HIS A 188 15.56 5.78 -2.74
N SER A 189 16.38 5.97 -3.78
CA SER A 189 15.93 6.41 -5.11
C SER A 189 14.77 5.58 -5.67
N ILE A 190 14.82 4.25 -5.56
CA ILE A 190 13.73 3.34 -5.96
C ILE A 190 12.39 3.68 -5.28
N LEU A 191 12.42 4.05 -4.01
CA LEU A 191 11.20 4.36 -3.26
C LEU A 191 10.68 5.75 -3.61
N ARG A 192 11.56 6.70 -3.92
CA ARG A 192 11.15 8.01 -4.44
C ARG A 192 10.40 7.85 -5.76
N VAL A 193 10.94 7.03 -6.67
CA VAL A 193 10.28 6.72 -7.94
C VAL A 193 8.97 5.95 -7.73
N ALA A 194 8.94 4.97 -6.82
CA ALA A 194 7.72 4.24 -6.49
C ALA A 194 6.62 5.16 -5.91
N CYS A 195 6.98 6.09 -5.01
CA CYS A 195 6.04 7.06 -4.47
C CYS A 195 5.55 8.05 -5.52
N HIS A 196 6.43 8.47 -6.44
CA HIS A 196 6.05 9.33 -7.56
C HIS A 196 5.07 8.62 -8.51
N ALA A 197 5.33 7.36 -8.86
CA ALA A 197 4.40 6.52 -9.62
C ALA A 197 3.05 6.37 -8.92
N ALA A 198 3.05 6.13 -7.61
CA ALA A 198 1.83 6.01 -6.82
C ALA A 198 1.05 7.33 -6.74
N SER A 199 1.72 8.48 -6.57
CA SER A 199 1.11 9.81 -6.62
C SER A 199 0.46 10.07 -7.99
N ASN A 200 1.16 9.76 -9.09
CA ASN A 200 0.60 9.89 -10.44
C ASN A 200 -0.65 9.02 -10.63
N MET A 201 -0.65 7.79 -10.10
CA MET A 201 -1.82 6.93 -10.13
C MET A 201 -2.98 7.55 -9.33
N CYS A 202 -2.70 8.09 -8.14
CA CYS A 202 -3.72 8.79 -7.35
C CYS A 202 -4.29 9.99 -8.13
N LYS A 203 -3.46 10.80 -8.80
CA LYS A 203 -3.92 11.93 -9.64
C LYS A 203 -4.87 11.49 -10.75
N LYS A 204 -4.58 10.37 -11.41
CA LYS A 204 -5.47 9.79 -12.44
C LYS A 204 -6.85 9.48 -11.85
N TYR A 205 -6.89 8.81 -10.70
CA TYR A 205 -8.16 8.48 -10.04
C TYR A 205 -8.86 9.70 -9.46
N LEU A 206 -8.15 10.68 -8.93
CA LEU A 206 -8.73 11.96 -8.49
C LEU A 206 -9.47 12.64 -9.63
N HIS A 207 -8.83 12.74 -10.81
CA HIS A 207 -9.49 13.31 -12.00
C HIS A 207 -10.76 12.55 -12.38
N LEU A 208 -10.72 11.21 -12.38
CA LEU A 208 -11.91 10.38 -12.66
C LEU A 208 -13.02 10.53 -11.61
N MET A 209 -12.67 10.77 -10.34
CA MET A 209 -13.61 10.95 -9.24
C MET A 209 -14.24 12.35 -9.23
N GLU A 210 -13.48 13.38 -9.60
CA GLU A 210 -13.98 14.76 -9.74
C GLU A 210 -15.09 14.85 -10.80
N ASP A 211 -15.14 13.93 -11.76
CA ASP A 211 -16.23 13.86 -12.75
C ASP A 211 -17.49 13.13 -12.25
N LYS A 212 -17.47 12.54 -11.05
CA LYS A 212 -18.61 11.79 -10.49
C LYS A 212 -19.33 12.61 -9.44
N GLU A 213 -20.56 13.00 -9.79
CA GLU A 213 -21.46 13.75 -8.93
C GLU A 213 -21.67 13.12 -7.54
N ALA A 214 -21.63 11.79 -7.40
CA ALA A 214 -21.84 11.12 -6.13
C ALA A 214 -20.79 11.53 -5.08
N TYR A 215 -19.51 11.59 -5.46
CA TYR A 215 -18.45 12.06 -4.56
C TYR A 215 -18.64 13.54 -4.24
N LEU A 216 -18.86 14.37 -5.27
CA LEU A 216 -19.00 15.81 -5.09
C LEU A 216 -20.17 16.18 -4.18
N ILE A 217 -21.38 15.66 -4.48
CA ILE A 217 -22.59 15.90 -3.71
C ILE A 217 -22.42 15.41 -2.27
N SER A 218 -21.86 14.20 -2.07
CA SER A 218 -21.67 13.65 -0.72
C SER A 218 -20.78 14.52 0.17
N ILE A 219 -19.75 15.15 -0.39
CA ILE A 219 -18.86 16.07 0.34
C ILE A 219 -19.58 17.40 0.61
N VAL A 220 -20.33 17.94 -0.36
CA VAL A 220 -21.12 19.16 -0.16
C VAL A 220 -22.17 18.98 0.93
N MET A 221 -22.77 17.79 1.04
CA MET A 221 -23.72 17.45 2.10
C MET A 221 -23.06 17.28 3.48
N ARG A 222 -21.74 17.12 3.55
CA ARG A 222 -21.02 16.92 4.82
C ARG A 222 -20.90 18.27 5.57
N PRO A 223 -21.46 18.41 6.79
CA PRO A 223 -21.57 19.72 7.45
C PRO A 223 -20.26 20.42 7.76
N ASP A 224 -19.19 19.66 7.98
CA ASP A 224 -17.84 20.10 8.31
C ASP A 224 -17.00 20.51 7.09
N CYS A 225 -17.45 20.16 5.87
CA CYS A 225 -16.70 20.40 4.64
C CYS A 225 -17.44 21.31 3.66
N LYS A 226 -18.62 20.88 3.21
CA LYS A 226 -19.44 21.65 2.26
C LYS A 226 -18.63 22.09 1.02
N LEU A 227 -18.95 23.27 0.48
CA LEU A 227 -18.20 23.91 -0.59
C LEU A 227 -16.82 24.42 -0.14
N GLU A 228 -16.61 24.65 1.16
CA GLU A 228 -15.37 25.19 1.69
C GLU A 228 -14.19 24.24 1.46
N TRP A 229 -14.43 22.93 1.64
CA TRP A 229 -13.40 21.93 1.38
C TRP A 229 -12.88 21.99 -0.07
N PHE A 230 -13.76 22.18 -1.05
CA PHE A 230 -13.35 22.33 -2.46
C PHE A 230 -12.54 23.61 -2.68
N ARG A 231 -12.90 24.70 -2.02
CA ARG A 231 -12.16 25.96 -2.08
C ARG A 231 -10.77 25.82 -1.46
N GLU A 232 -10.69 25.32 -0.24
CA GLU A 232 -9.46 25.29 0.55
C GLU A 232 -8.50 24.17 0.13
N VAL A 233 -9.02 23.01 -0.26
CA VAL A 233 -8.21 21.81 -0.52
C VAL A 233 -7.95 21.61 -2.02
N LEU A 234 -8.98 21.75 -2.85
CA LEU A 234 -8.84 21.60 -4.30
C LEU A 234 -8.60 22.93 -5.04
N GLY A 235 -8.66 24.07 -4.35
CA GLY A 235 -8.42 25.37 -4.96
C GLY A 235 -9.48 25.75 -6.00
N TYR A 236 -10.73 25.29 -5.84
CA TYR A 236 -11.80 25.64 -6.77
C TYR A 236 -12.09 27.14 -6.71
N ASP A 237 -12.24 27.75 -7.88
CA ASP A 237 -12.66 29.15 -8.01
C ASP A 237 -14.18 29.30 -7.81
N GLU A 238 -14.63 30.55 -7.66
CA GLU A 238 -16.05 30.85 -7.40
C GLU A 238 -16.99 30.41 -8.54
N GLU A 239 -16.48 30.33 -9.77
CA GLU A 239 -17.24 29.80 -10.92
C GLU A 239 -17.52 28.30 -10.74
N ARG A 240 -16.48 27.49 -10.51
CA ARG A 240 -16.60 26.05 -10.24
C ARG A 240 -17.44 25.75 -9.00
N LEU A 241 -17.28 26.54 -7.93
CA LEU A 241 -18.08 26.39 -6.72
C LEU A 241 -19.57 26.68 -6.99
N SER A 242 -19.87 27.68 -7.82
CA SER A 242 -21.24 28.01 -8.23
C SER A 242 -21.86 26.93 -9.11
N GLU A 243 -21.10 26.36 -10.04
CA GLU A 243 -21.53 25.21 -10.84
C GLU A 243 -21.82 23.99 -9.96
N LEU A 244 -20.93 23.68 -9.03
CA LEU A 244 -21.09 22.57 -8.09
C LEU A 244 -22.34 22.75 -7.22
N LYS A 245 -22.54 23.95 -6.67
CA LYS A 245 -23.75 24.28 -5.91
C LYS A 245 -25.01 24.10 -6.76
N SER A 246 -24.98 24.56 -8.01
CA SER A 246 -26.12 24.44 -8.93
C SER A 246 -26.44 22.98 -9.25
N LYS A 247 -25.42 22.14 -9.50
CA LYS A 247 -25.57 20.69 -9.70
C LYS A 247 -26.23 20.02 -8.50
N VAL A 248 -25.79 20.37 -7.29
CA VAL A 248 -26.32 19.82 -6.04
C VAL A 248 -27.80 20.21 -5.85
N CYS A 249 -28.15 21.48 -6.05
CA CYS A 249 -29.54 21.95 -5.96
C CYS A 249 -30.42 21.30 -7.02
N ALA A 250 -29.98 21.25 -8.28
CA ALA A 250 -30.73 20.63 -9.36
C ALA A 250 -31.03 19.15 -9.10
N ARG A 251 -30.06 18.38 -8.55
CA ARG A 251 -30.29 16.98 -8.18
C ARG A 251 -31.27 16.84 -7.02
N TRP A 252 -31.27 17.77 -6.07
CA TRP A 252 -32.25 17.78 -4.99
C TRP A 252 -33.67 17.98 -5.54
N ASP A 253 -33.86 19.00 -6.38
CA ASP A 253 -35.15 19.35 -6.99
C ASP A 253 -35.67 18.28 -7.96
N GLU A 254 -34.77 17.49 -8.58
CA GLU A 254 -35.15 16.36 -9.43
C GLU A 254 -35.74 15.18 -8.63
N MET A 255 -35.28 14.99 -7.38
CA MET A 255 -35.64 13.82 -6.57
C MET A 255 -36.76 14.06 -5.56
N TYR A 256 -37.06 15.32 -5.21
CA TYR A 256 -38.02 15.71 -4.18
C TYR A 256 -38.90 16.88 -4.62
#